data_AF-A0A1M5ZI53-F1
#
_entry.id   AF-A0A1M5ZI53-F1
#
_cell.length_a   1.000
_cell.length_b   1.000
_cell.length_c   1.000
_cell.angle_alpha   90.00
_cell.angle_beta   90.00
_cell.angle_gamma   90.00
#
_symmetry.space_group_name_H-M   'P 1'
#
loop_
_entity.id
_entity.type
_entity.pdbx_description
1 polymer ?
#
loop_
_entity_poly.entity_id
_entity_poly.type
_entity_poly.pdbx_seq_one_letter_code
_entity_poly.pdbx_strand_id
1 'polypeptide(L)' 'MEVIRIYELLRAEIAKQKNLQKKTNADLAGLTGFSKKTIEAFMCAARDSDSVANALAKALKIEQ' A
#
# COMPACT_ATOMS: atom_id res chain seq x y z
N MET A 1 13.71 9.36 12.54
CA MET A 1 12.86 8.31 13.16
C MET A 1 11.35 8.52 12.94
N GLU A 2 10.89 9.59 12.28
CA GLU A 2 9.46 9.77 11.95
C GLU A 2 8.98 8.96 10.75
N VAL A 3 9.80 8.86 9.68
CA VAL A 3 9.40 8.25 8.40
C VAL A 3 8.97 6.78 8.53
N ILE A 4 9.65 6.01 9.39
CA ILE A 4 9.35 4.58 9.60
C ILE A 4 7.93 4.39 10.18
N ARG A 5 7.53 5.23 11.13
CA ARG A 5 6.16 5.18 11.69
C ARG A 5 5.10 5.54 10.66
N ILE A 6 5.41 6.44 9.73
CA ILE A 6 4.47 6.86 8.68
C ILE A 6 4.14 5.67 7.77
N TYR A 7 5.13 4.91 7.32
CA TYR A 7 4.85 3.74 6.48
C TYR A 7 4.21 2.58 7.23
N GLU A 8 4.55 2.35 8.51
CA GLU A 8 3.86 1.36 9.33
C GLU A 8 2.36 1.66 9.48
N LEU A 9 2.02 2.90 9.81
CA LEU A 9 0.63 3.35 9.91
C LEU A 9 -0.07 3.29 8.55
N LEU A 10 0.59 3.71 7.48
CA LEU A 10 0.03 3.63 6.13
C LEU A 10 -0.22 2.19 5.69
N ARG A 11 0.71 1.27 5.95
CA ARG A 11 0.52 -0.17 5.67
C ARG A 11 -0.69 -0.73 6.41
N ALA A 12 -0.88 -0.36 7.68
CA ALA A 12 -2.03 -0.78 8.46
C ALA A 12 -3.35 -0.25 7.87
N GLU A 13 -3.40 1.02 7.47
CA GLU A 13 -4.58 1.60 6.84
C GLU A 13 -4.84 0.98 5.45
N ILE A 14 -3.80 0.73 4.66
CA ILE A 14 -3.91 0.00 3.38
C ILE A 14 -4.50 -1.38 3.61
N ALA A 15 -4.04 -2.13 4.61
CA ALA A 15 -4.57 -3.47 4.91
C ALA A 15 -6.05 -3.41 5.30
N LYS A 16 -6.44 -2.44 6.14
CA LYS A 16 -7.82 -2.20 6.55
C LYS A 16 -8.71 -1.84 5.34
N GLN A 17 -8.32 -0.87 4.52
CA GLN A 17 -9.09 -0.45 3.35
C GLN A 17 -9.20 -1.55 2.29
N LYS A 18 -8.12 -2.32 2.11
CA LYS A 18 -8.13 -3.48 1.22
C LYS A 18 -9.20 -4.50 1.63
N ASN A 19 -9.29 -4.80 2.93
CA ASN A 19 -10.30 -5.70 3.47
C ASN A 19 -11.72 -5.14 3.33
N LEU A 20 -11.93 -3.85 3.64
CA LEU A 20 -13.23 -3.18 3.49
C LEU A 20 -13.72 -3.17 2.03
N GLN A 21 -12.82 -2.93 1.09
CA GLN A 21 -13.12 -2.90 -0.34
C GLN A 21 -13.08 -4.29 -1.01
N LYS A 22 -12.82 -5.37 -0.24
CA LYS A 22 -12.65 -6.75 -0.72
C LYS A 22 -11.65 -6.88 -1.88
N LYS A 23 -10.59 -6.08 -1.85
CA LYS A 23 -9.52 -6.10 -2.86
C LYS A 23 -8.41 -7.04 -2.46
N THR A 24 -7.69 -7.56 -3.43
CA THR A 24 -6.47 -8.34 -3.25
C THR A 24 -5.24 -7.53 -3.68
N ASN A 25 -4.04 -7.99 -3.34
CA ASN A 25 -2.82 -7.37 -3.86
C ASN A 25 -2.72 -7.49 -5.40
N ALA A 26 -3.41 -8.46 -6.01
CA ALA A 26 -3.50 -8.57 -7.47
C ALA A 26 -4.41 -7.48 -8.06
N ASP A 27 -5.52 -7.14 -7.39
CA ASP A 27 -6.37 -6.02 -7.81
C ASP A 27 -5.64 -4.69 -7.67
N LEU A 28 -4.89 -4.51 -6.57
CA LEU A 28 -4.07 -3.32 -6.36
C LEU A 28 -2.95 -3.20 -7.41
N ALA A 29 -2.39 -4.32 -7.87
CA ALA A 29 -1.45 -4.32 -8.99
C ALA A 29 -2.10 -3.77 -10.27
N GLY A 30 -3.32 -4.19 -10.58
CA GLY A 30 -4.10 -3.67 -11.72
C GLY A 30 -4.43 -2.18 -11.61
N LEU A 31 -4.69 -1.68 -10.40
CA LEU A 31 -5.03 -0.27 -10.17
C LEU A 31 -3.83 0.68 -10.14
N THR A 32 -2.67 0.18 -9.71
CA THR A 32 -1.47 1.01 -9.52
C THR A 32 -0.45 0.88 -10.64
N GLY A 33 -0.55 -0.16 -11.47
CA GLY A 33 0.44 -0.49 -12.48
C GLY A 33 1.72 -1.15 -11.92
N PHE A 34 1.82 -1.34 -10.60
CA PHE A 34 2.94 -2.06 -9.98
C PHE A 34 2.72 -3.57 -10.01
N SER A 35 3.81 -4.32 -9.98
CA SER A 35 3.71 -5.77 -9.83
C SER A 35 3.18 -6.15 -8.44
N LYS A 36 2.45 -7.27 -8.36
CA LYS A 36 2.01 -7.83 -7.07
C LYS A 36 3.17 -8.02 -6.09
N LYS A 37 4.34 -8.49 -6.57
CA LYS A 37 5.55 -8.66 -5.76
C LYS A 37 6.06 -7.34 -5.17
N THR A 38 5.99 -6.25 -5.94
CA THR A 38 6.38 -4.92 -5.49
C THR A 38 5.47 -4.43 -4.36
N ILE A 39 4.16 -4.63 -4.51
CA ILE A 39 3.17 -4.30 -3.47
C ILE A 39 3.38 -5.15 -2.23
N GLU A 40 3.63 -6.46 -2.38
CA GLU A 40 3.92 -7.35 -1.26
C GLU A 40 5.20 -6.95 -0.51
N ALA A 41 6.28 -6.63 -1.23
CA ALA A 41 7.52 -6.16 -0.63
C ALA A 41 7.32 -4.88 0.19
N PHE A 42 6.50 -3.94 -0.31
CA PHE A 42 6.12 -2.74 0.44
C PHE A 42 5.28 -3.10 1.68
N MET A 43 4.23 -3.90 1.52
CA MET A 43 3.32 -4.29 2.61
C MET A 43 4.00 -5.09 3.73
N CYS A 44 5.02 -5.89 3.40
CA CYS A 44 5.81 -6.66 4.36
C CYS A 44 7.00 -5.87 4.95
N ALA A 45 7.10 -4.56 4.68
CA ALA A 45 8.22 -3.70 5.11
C ALA A 45 9.60 -4.18 4.63
N ALA A 46 9.66 -5.02 3.59
CA ALA A 46 10.91 -5.47 2.99
C ALA A 46 11.57 -4.36 2.15
N ARG A 47 10.76 -3.43 1.61
CA ARG A 47 11.24 -2.27 0.87
C ARG A 47 10.26 -1.10 0.97
N ASP A 48 10.71 0.01 1.54
CA ASP A 48 9.94 1.25 1.55
C ASP A 48 10.07 2.00 0.22
N SER A 49 8.99 2.65 -0.21
CA SER A 49 8.92 3.40 -1.46
C SER A 49 7.74 4.36 -1.48
N ASP A 50 8.02 5.67 -1.57
CA ASP A 50 6.99 6.71 -1.67
C ASP A 50 6.09 6.55 -2.89
N SER A 51 6.63 6.10 -4.01
CA SER A 51 5.83 5.92 -5.24
C SER A 51 4.78 4.81 -5.06
N VAL A 52 5.16 3.71 -4.41
CA VAL A 52 4.24 2.60 -4.09
C VAL A 52 3.23 3.03 -3.02
N ALA A 53 3.70 3.71 -1.97
CA ALA A 53 2.86 4.26 -0.91
C ALA A 53 1.76 5.17 -1.46
N ASN A 54 2.13 6.15 -2.28
CA ASN A 54 1.21 7.12 -2.87
C ASN A 54 0.23 6.46 -3.86
N ALA A 55 0.70 5.51 -4.67
CA ALA A 55 -0.16 4.80 -5.60
C ALA A 55 -1.19 3.93 -4.87
N LEU A 56 -0.80 3.21 -3.82
CA LEU A 56 -1.70 2.39 -3.00
C LEU A 56 -2.72 3.25 -2.26
N ALA A 57 -2.30 4.37 -1.69
CA ALA A 57 -3.21 5.30 -1.03
C ALA A 57 -4.25 5.87 -1.99
N LYS A 58 -3.83 6.31 -3.19
CA LYS A 58 -4.76 6.77 -4.23
C LYS A 58 -5.70 5.65 -4.69
N ALA A 59 -5.19 4.45 -4.93
CA ALA A 59 -6.00 3.31 -5.37
C ALA A 59 -7.06 2.89 -4.35
N LEU A 60 -6.78 3.12 -3.06
CA LEU A 60 -7.68 2.81 -1.95
C LEU A 60 -8.45 4.03 -1.43
N LYS A 61 -8.26 5.23 -2.00
CA LYS A 61 -8.85 6.49 -1.55
C LYS A 61 -8.57 6.80 -0.08
N ILE A 62 -7.34 6.53 0.36
CA ILE A 62 -6.85 6.92 1.69
C ILE A 62 -6.44 8.39 1.61
N GLU A 63 -7.03 9.24 2.46
CA GLU A 63 -6.56 10.62 2.64
C GLU A 63 -5.17 10.59 3.27
N GLN A 64 -4.22 11.25 2.61
CA GLN A 64 -2.83 11.43 3.06
C GLN A 64 -2.57 12.89 3.39
#